data_AF-A0A2V9ZLX1-F1
#
_entry.id   AF-A0A2V9ZLX1-F1
#
_cell.length_a   1.000
_cell.length_b   1.000
_cell.length_c   1.000
_cell.angle_alpha   90.00
_cell.angle_beta   90.00
_cell.angle_gamma   90.00
#
_symmetry.space_group_name_H-M   'P 1'
#
loop_
_entity.id
_entity.type
_entity.pdbx_description
1 polymer ?
#
loop_
_entity_poly.entity_id
_entity_poly.type
_entity_poly.pdbx_seq_one_letter_code
_entity_poly.pdbx_strand_id
1 'polypeptide(L)'
;QEDQQDERFQERSEGHHQAFLEVVRYQARVGPLVDLLAAMGLAIVMWYGATRVLAGQLTTGDVVLFFAYVTNLYTPMKGVARSTYVFSKASVGAERIAEVMSIRSEVTDREGARQVSKLNGGIEFRDVSFEYEAGRPVLSQINLAIAPGEKVAIVGGT
;
A
#
# COMPACT_ATOMS: atom_id res chain seq x y z
N GLN A 1 -26.76 11.51 14.28
CA GLN A 1 -25.42 11.88 13.75
C GLN A 1 -24.55 10.65 13.57
N GLU A 2 -24.59 9.67 14.48
CA GLU A 2 -23.96 8.35 14.29
C GLU A 2 -24.48 7.61 13.06
N ASP A 3 -25.80 7.54 12.84
CA ASP A 3 -26.37 6.80 11.69
C ASP A 3 -25.89 7.31 10.31
N GLN A 4 -25.72 8.63 10.15
CA GLN A 4 -25.19 9.23 8.92
C GLN A 4 -23.68 9.01 8.73
N GLN A 5 -22.94 8.81 9.82
CA GLN A 5 -21.52 8.45 9.77
C GLN A 5 -21.36 6.97 9.42
N ASP A 6 -22.23 6.12 9.95
CA ASP A 6 -22.26 4.68 9.65
C ASP A 6 -22.65 4.40 8.20
N GLU A 7 -23.67 5.08 7.65
CA GLU A 7 -24.03 4.94 6.23
C GLU A 7 -22.90 5.37 5.29
N ARG A 8 -22.24 6.50 5.58
CA ARG A 8 -21.07 6.98 4.80
C ARG A 8 -19.86 6.04 4.93
N PHE A 9 -19.68 5.43 6.10
CA PHE A 9 -18.63 4.46 6.32
C PHE A 9 -18.91 3.15 5.59
N GLN A 10 -20.17 2.69 5.59
CA GLN A 10 -20.61 1.52 4.83
C GLN A 10 -20.46 1.71 3.32
N GLU A 11 -20.90 2.84 2.75
CA GLU A 11 -20.75 3.11 1.31
C GLU A 11 -19.27 3.11 0.87
N ARG A 12 -18.37 3.70 1.67
CA ARG A 12 -16.92 3.69 1.37
C ARG A 12 -16.28 2.31 1.56
N SER A 13 -16.74 1.55 2.55
CA SER A 13 -16.22 0.21 2.84
C SER A 13 -16.69 -0.81 1.81
N GLU A 14 -17.91 -0.67 1.28
CA GLU A 14 -18.44 -1.52 0.21
C GLU A 14 -17.63 -1.38 -1.08
N GLY A 15 -17.23 -0.16 -1.47
CA GLY A 15 -16.37 0.05 -2.63
C GLY A 15 -15.00 -0.64 -2.50
N HIS A 16 -14.38 -0.55 -1.31
CA HIS A 16 -13.12 -1.25 -1.02
C HIS A 16 -13.30 -2.77 -0.99
N HIS A 17 -14.42 -3.26 -0.45
CA HIS A 17 -14.73 -4.68 -0.38
C HIS A 17 -14.96 -5.27 -1.77
N GLN A 18 -15.71 -4.57 -2.64
CA GLN A 18 -15.97 -5.00 -4.01
C GLN A 18 -14.68 -5.02 -4.84
N ALA A 19 -13.85 -3.98 -4.76
CA ALA A 19 -12.55 -3.95 -5.44
C ALA A 19 -11.63 -5.08 -4.96
N PHE A 20 -11.62 -5.37 -3.66
CA PHE A 20 -10.87 -6.49 -3.10
C PHE A 20 -11.39 -7.84 -3.60
N LEU A 21 -12.70 -8.06 -3.59
CA LEU A 21 -13.33 -9.27 -4.11
C LEU A 21 -13.07 -9.47 -5.60
N GLU A 22 -13.03 -8.39 -6.38
CA GLU A 22 -12.75 -8.45 -7.81
C GLU A 22 -11.31 -8.91 -8.05
N VAL A 23 -10.33 -8.36 -7.33
CA VAL A 23 -8.92 -8.79 -7.35
C VAL A 23 -8.78 -10.26 -6.93
N VAL A 24 -9.47 -10.68 -5.88
CA VAL A 24 -9.47 -12.09 -5.42
C VAL A 24 -10.09 -13.00 -6.48
N ARG A 25 -11.17 -12.57 -7.14
CA ARG A 25 -11.85 -13.34 -8.18
C ARG A 25 -11.00 -13.47 -9.45
N TYR A 26 -10.21 -12.45 -9.80
CA TYR A 26 -9.18 -12.55 -10.84
C TYR A 26 -8.07 -13.54 -10.45
N GLN A 27 -7.53 -13.47 -9.23
CA GLN A 27 -6.55 -14.45 -8.74
C GLN A 27 -7.09 -15.88 -8.72
N ALA A 28 -8.35 -16.06 -8.31
CA ALA A 28 -9.01 -17.36 -8.23
C ALA A 28 -9.26 -17.99 -9.59
N ARG A 29 -9.34 -17.21 -10.68
CA ARG A 29 -9.53 -17.73 -12.05
C ARG A 29 -8.22 -18.12 -12.74
N VAL A 30 -7.11 -17.44 -12.44
CA VAL A 30 -5.81 -17.70 -13.08
C VAL A 30 -5.28 -19.10 -12.73
N GLY A 31 -5.41 -19.53 -11.48
CA GLY A 31 -4.95 -20.87 -11.04
C GLY A 31 -5.59 -22.01 -11.85
N PRO A 32 -6.93 -22.15 -11.82
CA PRO A 32 -7.65 -23.18 -12.56
C PRO A 32 -7.41 -23.15 -14.07
N LEU A 33 -7.28 -21.96 -14.69
CA LEU A 33 -6.96 -21.83 -16.11
C LEU A 33 -5.58 -22.41 -16.45
N VAL A 34 -4.58 -22.11 -15.63
CA VAL A 34 -3.22 -22.64 -15.83
C VAL A 34 -3.19 -24.15 -15.57
N ASP A 35 -3.94 -24.65 -14.59
CA ASP A 35 -4.07 -26.08 -14.33
C ASP A 35 -4.72 -26.82 -15.50
N LEU A 36 -5.76 -26.23 -16.10
CA LEU A 36 -6.45 -26.81 -17.25
C LEU A 36 -5.55 -26.83 -18.50
N LEU A 37 -4.79 -25.76 -18.76
CA LEU A 37 -3.76 -25.73 -19.80
C LEU A 37 -2.67 -26.78 -19.56
N ALA A 38 -2.22 -26.93 -18.30
CA ALA A 38 -1.23 -27.94 -17.94
C ALA A 38 -1.75 -29.36 -18.16
N ALA A 39 -2.99 -29.64 -17.73
CA ALA A 39 -3.64 -30.93 -17.94
C ALA A 39 -3.81 -31.26 -19.43
N MET A 40 -4.21 -30.28 -20.25
CA MET A 40 -4.28 -30.46 -21.71
C MET A 40 -2.89 -30.73 -22.31
N GLY A 41 -1.86 -30.00 -21.89
CA GLY A 41 -0.49 -30.24 -22.33
C GLY A 41 0.01 -31.65 -21.99
N LEU A 42 -0.24 -32.10 -20.76
CA LEU A 42 0.06 -33.48 -20.34
C LEU A 42 -0.68 -34.51 -21.19
N ALA A 43 -1.97 -34.30 -21.44
CA ALA A 43 -2.78 -35.21 -22.25
C ALA A 43 -2.25 -35.31 -23.70
N ILE A 44 -1.86 -34.18 -24.30
CA ILE A 44 -1.25 -34.15 -25.64
C ILE A 44 0.08 -34.91 -25.66
N VAL A 45 0.95 -34.67 -24.68
CA VAL A 45 2.24 -35.36 -24.56
C VAL A 45 2.03 -36.86 -24.39
N MET A 46 1.07 -37.27 -23.55
CA MET A 46 0.76 -38.67 -23.30
C MET A 46 0.20 -39.36 -24.55
N TRP A 47 -0.74 -38.73 -25.24
CA TRP A 47 -1.32 -39.25 -26.49
C TRP A 47 -0.25 -39.41 -27.57
N TYR A 48 0.50 -38.34 -27.84
CA TYR A 48 1.53 -38.33 -28.87
C TYR A 48 2.69 -39.28 -28.53
N GLY A 49 3.17 -39.26 -27.29
CA GLY A 49 4.21 -40.15 -26.80
C GLY A 49 3.81 -41.63 -26.92
N ALA A 50 2.60 -41.98 -26.48
CA ALA A 50 2.09 -43.35 -26.56
C ALA A 50 2.04 -43.87 -28.01
N THR A 51 1.54 -43.06 -28.96
CA THR A 51 1.49 -43.47 -30.37
C THR A 51 2.88 -43.70 -30.97
N ARG A 52 3.88 -42.91 -30.57
CA ARG A 52 5.27 -43.03 -31.03
C ARG A 52 6.02 -44.20 -30.40
N VAL A 53 5.73 -44.52 -29.14
CA VAL A 53 6.25 -45.72 -28.47
C VAL A 53 5.70 -46.99 -29.13
N LEU A 54 4.40 -47.02 -29.41
CA LEU A 54 3.76 -48.13 -30.14
C LEU A 54 4.33 -48.31 -31.57
N ALA A 55 4.74 -47.21 -32.21
CA ALA A 55 5.41 -47.24 -33.51
C ALA A 55 6.91 -47.62 -33.44
N GLY A 56 7.45 -47.90 -32.24
CA GLY A 56 8.86 -48.25 -32.02
C GLY A 56 9.85 -47.11 -32.22
N GLN A 57 9.38 -45.85 -32.28
CA GLN A 57 10.20 -44.67 -32.54
C GLN A 57 10.70 -43.97 -31.27
N LEU A 58 10.05 -44.24 -30.14
CA LEU A 58 10.42 -43.74 -28.81
C LEU A 58 10.40 -44.89 -27.81
N THR A 59 11.21 -44.77 -26.77
CA THR A 59 11.12 -45.65 -25.60
C THR A 59 10.08 -45.11 -24.62
N THR A 60 9.55 -45.98 -23.76
CA THR A 60 8.69 -45.56 -22.64
C THR A 60 9.42 -44.56 -21.73
N GLY A 61 10.74 -44.70 -21.57
CA GLY A 61 11.57 -43.79 -20.78
C GLY A 61 11.59 -42.36 -21.34
N ASP A 62 11.63 -42.22 -22.67
CA ASP A 62 11.62 -40.90 -23.32
C ASP A 62 10.34 -40.12 -23.00
N VAL A 63 9.19 -40.81 -22.99
CA VAL A 63 7.90 -40.19 -22.66
C VAL A 63 7.85 -39.74 -21.20
N VAL A 64 8.36 -40.57 -20.28
CA VAL A 64 8.45 -40.23 -18.85
C VAL A 64 9.36 -39.02 -18.62
N LEU A 65 10.52 -38.96 -19.31
CA LEU A 65 11.45 -37.84 -19.23
C LEU A 65 10.82 -36.54 -19.74
N PHE A 66 10.12 -36.61 -20.88
CA PHE A 66 9.44 -35.45 -21.46
C PHE A 66 8.34 -34.93 -20.54
N PHE A 67 7.57 -35.84 -19.92
CA PHE A 67 6.55 -35.51 -18.94
C PHE A 67 7.15 -34.81 -17.71
N ALA A 68 8.29 -35.29 -17.23
CA ALA A 68 9.03 -34.65 -16.14
C ALA A 68 9.49 -33.24 -16.52
N TYR A 69 10.01 -33.03 -17.74
CA TYR A 69 10.43 -31.70 -18.19
C TYR A 69 9.27 -30.71 -18.30
N VAL A 70 8.13 -31.15 -18.85
CA VAL A 70 6.94 -30.31 -18.98
C VAL A 70 6.40 -29.91 -17.60
N THR A 71 6.28 -30.85 -16.67
CA THR A 71 5.82 -30.56 -15.29
C THR A 71 6.81 -29.64 -14.55
N ASN A 72 8.11 -29.84 -14.74
CA ASN A 72 9.14 -29.01 -14.12
C ASN A 72 9.18 -27.59 -14.73
N LEU A 73 8.74 -27.40 -15.98
CA LEU A 73 8.61 -26.09 -16.62
C LEU A 73 7.38 -25.31 -16.14
N TYR A 74 6.27 -25.99 -15.84
CA TYR A 74 5.03 -25.32 -15.40
C TYR A 74 5.17 -24.60 -14.05
N THR A 75 5.90 -25.20 -13.11
CA THR A 75 6.13 -24.63 -11.77
C THR A 75 6.77 -23.23 -11.81
N PRO A 76 7.94 -23.03 -12.45
CA PRO A 76 8.56 -21.72 -12.57
C PRO A 76 7.72 -20.74 -13.41
N MET A 77 7.01 -21.20 -14.44
CA MET A 77 6.09 -20.34 -15.20
C MET A 77 4.98 -19.73 -14.33
N LYS A 78 4.37 -20.52 -13.44
CA LYS A 78 3.40 -20.02 -12.45
C LYS A 78 4.04 -19.02 -11.49
N GLY A 79 5.29 -19.27 -11.09
CA GLY A 79 6.08 -18.36 -10.27
C GLY A 79 6.23 -16.98 -10.91
N VAL A 80 6.65 -16.92 -12.17
CA VAL A 80 6.82 -15.67 -12.93
C VAL A 80 5.52 -14.86 -13.00
N ALA A 81 4.40 -15.52 -13.30
CA ALA A 81 3.09 -14.86 -13.36
C ALA A 81 2.69 -14.22 -12.01
N ARG A 82 2.93 -14.93 -10.89
CA ARG A 82 2.66 -14.39 -9.54
C ARG A 82 3.64 -13.27 -9.15
N SER A 83 4.91 -13.37 -9.52
CA SER A 83 5.92 -12.36 -9.19
C SER A 83 5.59 -11.00 -9.80
N THR A 84 5.01 -10.96 -11.01
CA THR A 84 4.59 -9.70 -11.65
C THR A 84 3.58 -8.93 -10.79
N TYR A 85 2.63 -9.65 -10.18
CA TYR A 85 1.65 -9.08 -9.27
C TYR A 85 2.29 -8.56 -7.98
N VAL A 86 3.19 -9.34 -7.37
CA VAL A 86 3.91 -8.94 -6.15
C VAL A 86 4.75 -7.69 -6.41
N PHE A 87 5.44 -7.62 -7.56
CA PHE A 87 6.24 -6.48 -7.94
C PHE A 87 5.41 -5.21 -8.14
N SER A 88 4.24 -5.31 -8.79
CA SER A 88 3.32 -4.17 -8.93
C SER A 88 2.84 -3.66 -7.58
N LYS A 89 2.43 -4.56 -6.68
CA LYS A 89 1.99 -4.18 -5.32
C LYS A 89 3.13 -3.54 -4.51
N ALA A 90 4.35 -4.08 -4.61
CA ALA A 90 5.51 -3.53 -3.93
C ALA A 90 5.85 -2.12 -4.43
N SER A 91 5.73 -1.88 -5.74
CA SER A 91 6.01 -0.57 -6.35
C SER A 91 5.08 0.53 -5.81
N VAL A 92 3.78 0.26 -5.70
CA VAL A 92 2.81 1.20 -5.10
C VAL A 92 3.13 1.49 -3.63
N GLY A 93 3.54 0.46 -2.88
CA GLY A 93 3.96 0.63 -1.49
C GLY A 93 5.22 1.51 -1.37
N ALA A 94 6.19 1.31 -2.24
CA ALA A 94 7.42 2.10 -2.29
C ALA A 94 7.14 3.57 -2.61
N GLU A 95 6.23 3.86 -3.55
CA GLU A 95 5.81 5.22 -3.89
C GLU A 95 5.22 5.96 -2.69
N ARG A 96 4.33 5.31 -1.93
CA ARG A 96 3.76 5.89 -0.69
C ARG A 96 4.82 6.16 0.38
N ILE A 97 5.79 5.26 0.53
CA ILE A 97 6.90 5.47 1.48
C ILE A 97 7.73 6.68 1.05
N ALA A 98 8.03 6.80 -0.24
CA ALA A 98 8.76 7.94 -0.80
C ALA A 98 8.00 9.26 -0.59
N GLU A 99 6.67 9.26 -0.78
CA GLU A 99 5.81 10.40 -0.51
C GLU A 99 5.94 10.87 0.94
N VAL A 100 5.79 9.96 1.92
CA VAL A 100 5.94 10.28 3.35
C VAL A 100 7.34 10.81 3.68
N MET A 101 8.38 10.21 3.13
CA MET A 101 9.77 10.68 3.33
C MET A 101 10.03 12.05 2.69
N SER A 102 9.25 12.44 1.69
CA SER A 102 9.40 13.72 1.00
C SER A 102 8.66 14.88 1.70
N ILE A 103 7.81 14.59 2.69
CA ILE A 103 7.13 15.60 3.48
C ILE A 103 8.18 16.47 4.18
N ARG A 104 8.25 17.75 3.82
CA ARG A 104 9.08 18.73 4.52
C ARG A 104 8.30 19.31 5.69
N SER A 105 8.96 19.40 6.86
CA SER A 105 8.41 20.13 8.00
C SER A 105 8.21 21.60 7.61
N GLU A 106 7.00 22.12 7.80
CA GLU A 106 6.70 23.54 7.58
C GLU A 106 7.44 24.43 8.59
N VAL A 107 7.75 23.90 9.77
CA VAL A 107 8.54 24.58 10.81
C VAL A 107 9.93 23.96 10.83
N THR A 108 10.94 24.76 10.45
CA THR A 108 12.35 24.37 10.49
C THR A 108 13.12 25.31 11.40
N ASP A 109 14.16 24.78 12.04
CA ASP A 109 15.07 25.61 12.81
C ASP A 109 15.79 26.58 11.88
N ARG A 110 15.78 27.85 12.26
CA ARG A 110 16.57 28.90 11.61
C ARG A 110 18.07 28.63 11.74
N GLU A 111 18.85 29.06 10.76
CA GLU A 111 20.31 28.96 10.82
C GLU A 111 20.84 29.65 12.09
N GLY A 112 21.72 28.96 12.82
CA GLY A 112 22.25 29.45 14.09
C GLY A 112 21.25 29.41 15.26
N ALA A 113 20.17 28.63 15.15
CA ALA A 113 19.27 28.35 16.28
C ALA A 113 20.09 27.92 17.51
N ARG A 114 19.88 28.63 18.61
CA ARG A 114 20.57 28.36 19.87
C ARG A 114 19.72 27.43 20.71
N GLN A 115 20.35 26.41 21.28
CA GLN A 115 19.69 25.55 22.23
C GLN A 115 19.36 26.35 23.51
N VAL A 116 18.10 26.30 23.92
CA VAL A 116 17.63 26.98 25.12
C VAL A 116 18.11 26.21 26.35
N SER A 117 18.98 26.82 27.16
CA SER A 117 19.60 26.16 28.32
C SER A 117 18.81 26.32 29.61
N LYS A 118 18.27 27.52 29.88
CA LYS A 118 17.38 27.81 31.02
C LYS A 118 16.32 28.84 30.63
N LEU A 119 15.07 28.58 30.98
CA LEU A 119 13.95 29.49 30.81
C LEU A 119 13.54 30.07 32.16
N ASN A 120 13.28 31.38 32.20
CA ASN A 120 12.86 32.08 33.42
C ASN A 120 11.33 32.03 33.64
N GLY A 121 10.58 31.40 32.73
CA GLY A 121 9.14 31.15 32.87
C GLY A 121 8.20 32.33 32.51
N GLY A 122 8.74 33.47 32.07
CA GLY A 122 7.93 34.56 31.51
C GLY A 122 7.51 34.25 30.07
N ILE A 123 6.26 34.53 29.73
CA ILE A 123 5.71 34.32 28.38
C ILE A 123 5.23 35.67 27.84
N GLU A 124 5.61 36.00 26.60
CA GLU A 124 5.23 37.25 25.96
C GLU A 124 4.82 37.01 24.51
N PHE A 125 3.61 37.46 24.17
CA PHE A 125 3.08 37.54 22.82
C PHE A 125 3.19 39.00 22.39
N ARG A 126 3.85 39.24 21.26
CA ARG A 126 3.96 40.56 20.63
C ARG A 126 3.39 40.50 19.23
N ASP A 127 2.30 41.24 19.00
CA ASP A 127 1.61 41.38 17.72
C ASP A 127 1.33 40.04 17.01
N VAL A 128 0.95 39.01 17.78
CA VAL A 128 0.80 37.65 17.25
C VAL A 128 -0.50 37.51 16.45
N SER A 129 -0.38 37.10 15.20
CA SER A 129 -1.50 36.73 14.33
C SER A 129 -1.29 35.31 13.80
N PHE A 130 -2.37 34.53 13.65
CA PHE A 130 -2.28 33.13 13.25
C PHE A 130 -3.51 32.70 12.46
N GLU A 131 -3.30 31.90 11.41
CA GLU A 131 -4.32 31.26 10.59
C GLU A 131 -3.91 29.82 10.28
N TYR A 132 -4.88 28.89 10.28
CA TYR A 132 -4.65 27.51 9.81
C TYR A 132 -4.83 27.39 8.30
N GLU A 133 -5.79 28.12 7.75
CA GLU A 133 -6.09 28.19 6.33
C GLU A 133 -5.92 29.64 5.89
N ALA A 134 -5.30 29.85 4.73
CA ALA A 134 -5.08 31.19 4.19
C ALA A 134 -6.41 31.97 4.08
N GLY A 135 -6.45 33.15 4.70
CA GLY A 135 -7.63 34.03 4.69
C GLY A 135 -8.66 33.73 5.78
N ARG A 136 -8.37 32.82 6.72
CA ARG A 136 -9.21 32.53 7.89
C ARG A 136 -8.42 32.75 9.18
N PRO A 137 -8.22 34.02 9.60
CA PRO A 137 -7.47 34.34 10.80
C PRO A 137 -8.19 33.84 12.05
N VAL A 138 -7.46 33.15 12.92
CA VAL A 138 -7.94 32.67 14.24
C VAL A 138 -7.41 33.55 15.37
N LEU A 139 -6.18 34.06 15.24
CA LEU A 139 -5.62 35.07 16.14
C LEU A 139 -5.28 36.31 15.31
N SER A 140 -5.58 37.49 15.85
CA SER A 140 -5.31 38.79 15.20
C SER A 140 -4.66 39.75 16.18
N GLN A 141 -3.38 40.06 15.96
CA GLN A 141 -2.60 41.07 16.70
C GLN A 141 -2.69 40.95 18.23
N ILE A 142 -2.52 39.73 18.75
CA ILE A 142 -2.57 39.46 20.19
C ILE A 142 -1.27 39.93 20.85
N ASN A 143 -1.42 40.78 21.86
CA ASN A 143 -0.36 41.24 22.76
C ASN A 143 -0.70 40.79 24.19
N LEU A 144 0.16 39.98 24.80
CA LEU A 144 -0.05 39.41 26.14
C LEU A 144 1.29 39.18 26.82
N ALA A 145 1.42 39.60 28.08
CA ALA A 145 2.59 39.30 28.91
C ALA A 145 2.13 38.55 30.17
N ILE A 146 2.77 37.43 30.45
CA ILE A 146 2.52 36.58 31.61
C ILE A 146 3.82 36.48 32.41
N ALA A 147 3.77 36.92 33.67
CA ALA A 147 4.92 36.90 34.56
C ALA A 147 5.25 35.47 35.04
N PRO A 148 6.52 35.20 35.41
CA PRO A 148 6.89 33.91 35.99
C PRO A 148 6.03 33.55 37.21
N GLY A 149 5.41 32.37 37.19
CA GLY A 149 4.56 31.88 38.28
C GLY A 149 3.15 32.48 38.33
N GLU A 150 2.79 33.36 37.40
CA GLU A 150 1.45 33.91 37.26
C GLU A 150 0.46 32.83 36.80
N LYS A 151 -0.76 32.84 37.35
CA LYS A 151 -1.85 31.95 36.96
C LYS A 151 -2.84 32.72 36.11
N VAL A 152 -2.95 32.34 34.85
CA VAL A 152 -3.86 32.97 33.88
C VAL A 152 -4.85 31.93 33.37
N ALA A 153 -6.12 32.31 33.25
CA ALA A 153 -7.14 31.50 32.60
C ALA A 153 -7.43 32.07 31.20
N ILE A 154 -7.38 31.21 30.19
CA ILE A 154 -7.76 31.53 28.81
C ILE A 154 -9.12 30.89 28.56
N VAL A 155 -10.11 31.72 28.21
CA VAL A 155 -11.46 31.27 27.86
C VAL A 155 -11.82 31.80 26.47
N GLY A 156 -12.58 31.02 25.71
CA GLY A 156 -13.01 31.37 24.36
C GLY A 156 -14.37 30.76 24.05
N GLY A 157 -15.11 31.41 23.16
CA GLY A 157 -16.34 30.85 22.58
C GLY A 157 -16.02 29.81 21.51
N THR A 158 -16.89 28.81 21.38
CA THR A 158 -16.88 27.82 20.30
C THR A 158 -17.38 28.40 19.00
#